data_AF-A0AAN7DBD3-F1
#
_entry.id   AF-A0AAN7DBD3-F1
#
_cell.length_a   1.000
_cell.length_b   1.000
_cell.length_c   1.000
_cell.angle_alpha   90.00
_cell.angle_beta   90.00
_cell.angle_gamma   90.00
#
_symmetry.space_group_name_H-M   'P 1'
#
loop_
_entity.id
_entity.type
_entity.pdbx_description
1 polymer ?
#
loop_
_entity_poly.entity_id
_entity_poly.type
_entity_poly.pdbx_seq_one_letter_code
_entity_poly.pdbx_strand_id
1 'polypeptide(L)'
;MAIDSIIDSDNKFAKETRDGLAYLKNLTANLENWTLTEEQDNVKLYSKKLDDPNAPPLVRGDTVLSDLPPGCTPFEVATVATLPGCRKIWDDRFDQAKMEEYYTRFEALFWVKHKAPWPISPRDFVGTTIRDIDPNVCYTSMISVQDDRIPDTPRTVRGKILISGWKVDQQGNNIGITYVNQVDLAGYIPAAFLRKLLLQIPLCAGKVRNYIREFGFVPSLKLVSNKVEFKGEDFDHDNRAYTVQLSGDARDHEVAQITCSSKMYPEGVSVVLTGGKGDIKQETDANENPCITLKNLVGDVKIVITKAK
;
A
#
# COMPACT_ATOMS: atom_id res chain seq x y z
N MET A 1 19.67 -11.53 5.04
CA MET A 1 19.26 -11.00 3.73
C MET A 1 17.78 -10.71 3.87
N ALA A 2 17.35 -9.45 3.83
CA ALA A 2 15.92 -9.14 3.88
C ALA A 2 15.24 -9.79 2.69
N ILE A 3 14.01 -10.29 2.88
CA ILE A 3 13.26 -10.90 1.78
C ILE A 3 12.66 -9.76 0.96
N ASP A 4 13.52 -9.12 0.16
CA ASP A 4 13.18 -8.00 -0.72
C ASP A 4 13.02 -8.55 -2.15
N SER A 5 11.89 -9.22 -2.41
CA SER A 5 11.44 -9.60 -3.75
C SER A 5 10.09 -10.31 -3.69
N ILE A 6 9.45 -10.47 -4.86
CA ILE A 6 8.33 -11.38 -5.05
C ILE A 6 8.78 -12.79 -4.67
N ILE A 7 8.22 -13.33 -3.58
CA ILE A 7 8.30 -14.76 -3.32
C ILE A 7 7.37 -15.43 -4.31
N ASP A 8 7.89 -16.38 -5.09
CA ASP A 8 7.05 -17.23 -5.94
C ASP A 8 6.01 -17.92 -5.05
N SER A 9 4.75 -17.69 -5.36
CA SER A 9 3.62 -18.32 -4.69
C SER A 9 2.68 -18.87 -5.74
N ASP A 10 2.22 -20.10 -5.57
CA ASP A 10 1.29 -20.78 -6.48
C ASP A 10 -0.16 -20.62 -5.99
N ASN A 11 -0.49 -19.42 -5.53
CA ASN A 11 -1.85 -19.12 -5.08
C ASN A 11 -2.80 -19.04 -6.29
N LYS A 12 -4.10 -19.20 -6.04
CA LYS A 12 -5.12 -19.24 -7.10
C LYS A 12 -5.22 -17.98 -7.98
N PHE A 13 -4.66 -16.84 -7.56
CA PHE A 13 -4.62 -15.60 -8.32
C PHE A 13 -3.19 -15.18 -8.71
N ALA A 14 -2.23 -16.11 -8.67
CA ALA A 14 -0.82 -15.83 -8.97
C ALA A 14 -0.64 -15.32 -10.41
N LYS A 15 -1.38 -15.88 -11.38
CA LYS A 15 -1.32 -15.42 -12.77
C LYS A 15 -1.76 -13.96 -12.88
N GLU A 16 -2.91 -13.64 -12.30
CA GLU A 16 -3.49 -12.31 -12.28
C GLU A 16 -2.51 -11.31 -11.67
N THR A 17 -1.96 -11.57 -10.49
CA THR A 17 -1.00 -10.66 -9.85
C THR A 17 0.25 -10.45 -10.69
N ARG A 18 0.82 -11.49 -11.32
CA ARG A 18 2.01 -11.35 -12.18
C ARG A 18 1.72 -10.55 -13.44
N ASP A 19 0.58 -10.82 -14.11
CA ASP A 19 0.16 -10.06 -15.27
C ASP A 19 -0.09 -8.58 -14.93
N GLY A 20 -0.79 -8.32 -13.82
CA GLY A 20 -1.06 -6.97 -13.33
C GLY A 20 0.22 -6.21 -12.96
N LEU A 21 1.23 -6.88 -12.40
CA LEU A 21 2.52 -6.27 -12.10
C LEU A 21 3.31 -5.96 -13.38
N ALA A 22 3.39 -6.91 -14.31
CA ALA A 22 4.06 -6.71 -15.59
C ALA A 22 3.42 -5.54 -16.37
N TYR A 23 2.09 -5.47 -16.36
CA TYR A 23 1.34 -4.37 -16.96
C TYR A 23 1.65 -3.03 -16.28
N LEU A 24 1.63 -2.95 -14.95
CA LEU A 24 1.98 -1.73 -14.21
C LEU A 24 3.41 -1.26 -14.53
N LYS A 25 4.38 -2.17 -14.56
CA LYS A 25 5.77 -1.86 -14.91
C LYS A 25 5.86 -1.27 -16.32
N ASN A 26 5.14 -1.84 -17.29
CA ASN A 26 5.07 -1.29 -18.64
C ASN A 26 4.45 0.13 -18.66
N LEU A 27 3.34 0.34 -17.97
CA LEU A 27 2.63 1.62 -17.92
C LEU A 27 3.44 2.75 -17.26
N THR A 28 4.35 2.41 -16.36
CA THR A 28 5.16 3.35 -15.57
C THR A 28 6.60 3.49 -16.07
N ALA A 29 7.00 2.73 -17.10
CA ALA A 29 8.35 2.74 -17.64
C ALA A 29 8.76 4.10 -18.24
N ASN A 30 7.84 4.76 -18.95
CA ASN A 30 8.05 6.06 -19.57
C ASN A 30 6.70 6.79 -19.76
N LEU A 31 6.74 7.97 -20.40
CA LEU A 31 5.54 8.77 -20.73
C LEU A 31 5.08 8.57 -22.19
N GLU A 32 5.57 7.54 -22.87
CA GLU A 32 5.16 7.24 -24.24
C GLU A 32 3.67 6.94 -24.29
N ASN A 33 2.96 7.60 -25.23
CA ASN A 33 1.51 7.54 -25.39
C ASN A 33 0.68 8.09 -24.21
N TRP A 34 1.33 8.73 -23.22
CA TRP A 34 0.65 9.50 -22.19
C TRP A 34 0.49 10.96 -22.64
N THR A 35 -0.70 11.52 -22.47
CA THR A 35 -0.97 12.94 -22.71
C THR A 35 -1.14 13.64 -21.38
N LEU A 36 -0.34 14.68 -21.13
CA LEU A 36 -0.53 15.55 -19.97
C LEU A 36 -1.89 16.26 -20.10
N THR A 37 -2.71 16.13 -19.07
CA THR A 37 -4.07 16.67 -19.04
C THR A 37 -4.17 17.90 -18.15
N GLU A 38 -3.52 17.86 -16.99
CA GLU A 38 -3.61 18.88 -15.96
C GLU A 38 -2.39 18.78 -15.03
N GLU A 39 -2.05 19.87 -14.35
CA GLU A 39 -1.15 19.84 -13.19
C GLU A 39 -1.87 20.51 -12.02
N GLN A 40 -2.01 19.78 -10.91
CA GLN A 40 -2.72 20.23 -9.73
C GLN A 40 -2.02 19.72 -8.47
N ASP A 41 -1.88 20.56 -7.44
CA ASP A 41 -1.27 20.19 -6.15
C ASP A 41 0.13 19.55 -6.28
N ASN A 42 0.92 20.04 -7.26
CA ASN A 42 2.23 19.49 -7.67
C ASN A 42 2.14 18.02 -8.11
N VAL A 43 1.01 17.60 -8.68
CA VAL A 43 0.81 16.31 -9.34
C VAL A 43 0.54 16.56 -10.81
N LYS A 44 1.35 15.95 -11.69
CA LYS A 44 1.11 15.95 -13.13
C LYS A 44 0.15 14.83 -13.46
N LEU A 45 -1.00 15.16 -14.01
CA LEU A 45 -2.06 14.22 -14.38
C LEU A 45 -2.00 13.92 -15.87
N TYR A 46 -1.94 12.64 -16.20
CA TYR A 46 -1.91 12.16 -17.57
C TYR A 46 -3.09 11.23 -17.83
N SER A 47 -3.50 11.17 -19.09
CA SER A 47 -4.41 10.15 -19.60
C SER A 47 -3.81 9.49 -20.84
N LYS A 48 -4.15 8.22 -21.05
CA LYS A 48 -3.76 7.46 -22.23
C LYS A 48 -4.98 7.27 -23.11
N LYS A 49 -4.86 7.58 -24.40
CA LYS A 49 -5.90 7.28 -25.39
C LYS A 49 -5.95 5.77 -25.59
N LEU A 50 -7.14 5.21 -25.52
CA LEU A 50 -7.40 3.78 -25.75
C LEU A 50 -8.10 3.61 -27.10
N ASP A 51 -7.91 2.44 -27.71
CA ASP A 51 -8.54 2.10 -28.99
C ASP A 51 -10.06 1.91 -28.83
N ASP A 52 -10.50 1.35 -27.71
CA ASP A 52 -11.91 1.26 -27.34
C ASP A 52 -12.39 2.60 -26.75
N PRO A 53 -13.30 3.33 -27.43
CA PRO A 53 -13.82 4.60 -26.92
C PRO A 53 -14.73 4.44 -25.69
N ASN A 54 -15.20 3.23 -25.39
CA ASN A 54 -16.04 2.92 -24.23
C ASN A 54 -15.25 2.42 -23.03
N ALA A 55 -13.96 2.12 -23.20
CA ALA A 55 -13.13 1.68 -22.09
C ALA A 55 -12.99 2.79 -21.04
N PRO A 56 -13.00 2.46 -19.74
CA PRO A 56 -12.68 3.44 -18.71
C PRO A 56 -11.32 4.08 -18.99
N PRO A 57 -11.17 5.40 -18.79
CA PRO A 57 -9.91 6.09 -19.04
C PRO A 57 -8.79 5.49 -18.21
N LEU A 58 -7.67 5.23 -18.87
CA LEU A 58 -6.42 4.88 -18.20
C LEU A 58 -5.69 6.18 -17.82
N VAL A 59 -5.52 6.38 -16.53
CA VAL A 59 -5.04 7.64 -15.94
C VAL A 59 -3.78 7.43 -15.11
N ARG A 60 -2.96 8.48 -15.03
CA ARG A 60 -1.67 8.47 -14.31
C ARG A 60 -1.44 9.79 -13.58
N GLY A 61 -0.80 9.73 -12.42
CA GLY A 61 -0.42 10.88 -11.61
C GLY A 61 1.03 10.75 -11.17
N ASP A 62 1.84 11.76 -11.46
CA ASP A 62 3.25 11.79 -11.10
C ASP A 62 3.52 12.96 -10.14
N THR A 63 4.19 12.69 -9.03
CA THR A 63 4.71 13.71 -8.11
C THR A 63 6.08 13.30 -7.59
N VAL A 64 6.81 14.27 -7.06
CA VAL A 64 8.08 14.07 -6.35
C VAL A 64 7.91 14.47 -4.89
N LEU A 65 8.49 13.70 -3.98
CA LEU A 65 8.67 14.03 -2.57
C LEU A 65 10.14 14.43 -2.36
N SER A 66 10.38 15.72 -2.12
CA SER A 66 11.73 16.28 -1.98
C SER A 66 12.12 16.64 -0.54
N ASP A 67 11.14 16.83 0.34
CA ASP A 67 11.33 17.10 1.77
C ASP A 67 11.11 15.82 2.59
N LEU A 68 11.99 14.85 2.36
CA LEU A 68 11.91 13.53 2.98
C LEU A 68 12.11 13.59 4.50
N PRO A 69 11.28 12.89 5.29
CA PRO A 69 11.60 12.58 6.67
C PRO A 69 12.93 11.81 6.78
N PRO A 70 13.67 11.94 7.89
CA PRO A 70 14.94 11.21 8.09
C PRO A 70 14.77 9.70 7.89
N GLY A 71 15.65 9.09 7.08
CA GLY A 71 15.63 7.65 6.79
C GLY A 71 14.46 7.15 5.92
N CYS A 72 13.64 8.03 5.35
CA CYS A 72 12.53 7.63 4.48
C CYS A 72 13.05 7.10 3.13
N THR A 73 12.65 5.88 2.76
CA THR A 73 12.99 5.25 1.48
C THR A 73 11.73 4.97 0.65
N PRO A 74 11.87 4.52 -0.62
CA PRO A 74 10.72 4.11 -1.43
C PRO A 74 9.82 3.08 -0.74
N PHE A 75 10.39 2.22 0.10
CA PHE A 75 9.65 1.20 0.86
C PHE A 75 8.67 1.80 1.88
N GLU A 76 9.11 2.79 2.65
CA GLU A 76 8.26 3.50 3.61
C GLU A 76 7.13 4.26 2.89
N VAL A 77 7.43 4.91 1.77
CA VAL A 77 6.44 5.63 0.97
C VAL A 77 5.40 4.67 0.38
N ALA A 78 5.84 3.53 -0.17
CA ALA A 78 4.93 2.49 -0.68
C ALA A 78 4.07 1.86 0.44
N THR A 79 4.61 1.74 1.64
CA THR A 79 3.86 1.26 2.82
C THR A 79 2.74 2.25 3.17
N VAL A 80 3.02 3.56 3.24
CA VAL A 80 1.99 4.59 3.48
C VAL A 80 0.92 4.60 2.38
N ALA A 81 1.32 4.40 1.12
CA ALA A 81 0.41 4.38 -0.01
C ALA A 81 -0.58 3.20 -0.01
N THR A 82 -0.31 2.14 0.76
CA THR A 82 -1.06 0.88 0.67
C THR A 82 -1.70 0.44 1.98
N LEU A 83 -1.12 0.80 3.12
CA LEU A 83 -1.60 0.36 4.43
C LEU A 83 -2.96 1.02 4.77
N PRO A 84 -4.03 0.24 5.03
CA PRO A 84 -5.39 0.78 5.26
C PRO A 84 -5.46 1.90 6.31
N GLY A 85 -4.71 1.76 7.39
CA GLY A 85 -4.57 2.77 8.44
C GLY A 85 -4.15 4.15 7.96
N CYS A 86 -3.19 4.20 7.02
CA CYS A 86 -2.76 5.44 6.38
C CYS A 86 -3.80 5.93 5.38
N ARG A 87 -4.38 5.01 4.60
CA ARG A 87 -5.39 5.34 3.58
C ARG A 87 -6.60 6.05 4.17
N LYS A 88 -7.01 5.66 5.38
CA LYS A 88 -8.10 6.32 6.11
C LYS A 88 -7.87 7.83 6.33
N ILE A 89 -6.60 8.25 6.32
CA ILE A 89 -6.21 9.65 6.52
C ILE A 89 -6.04 10.38 5.18
N TRP A 90 -5.31 9.79 4.22
CA TRP A 90 -4.98 10.50 2.99
C TRP A 90 -6.02 10.33 1.86
N ASP A 91 -6.85 9.29 1.88
CA ASP A 91 -7.82 8.97 0.84
C ASP A 91 -9.25 9.33 1.27
N ASP A 92 -9.74 10.47 0.81
CA ASP A 92 -11.10 10.96 1.12
C ASP A 92 -12.20 9.97 0.70
N ARG A 93 -11.91 9.09 -0.27
CA ARG A 93 -12.86 8.07 -0.76
C ARG A 93 -12.77 6.77 -0.01
N PHE A 94 -11.72 6.53 0.78
CA PHE A 94 -11.59 5.29 1.53
C PHE A 94 -12.64 5.20 2.64
N ASP A 95 -13.30 4.05 2.76
CA ASP A 95 -14.23 3.75 3.85
C ASP A 95 -13.62 2.66 4.75
N GLN A 96 -13.42 1.47 4.19
CA GLN A 96 -12.93 0.30 4.90
C GLN A 96 -12.19 -0.63 3.94
N ALA A 97 -11.25 -1.41 4.45
CA ALA A 97 -10.68 -2.56 3.76
C ALA A 97 -10.57 -3.76 4.70
N LYS A 98 -10.50 -4.94 4.08
CA LYS A 98 -10.18 -6.21 4.72
C LYS A 98 -9.18 -6.94 3.84
N MET A 99 -8.13 -7.47 4.46
CA MET A 99 -7.24 -8.44 3.83
C MET A 99 -7.82 -9.80 4.16
N GLU A 100 -8.51 -10.38 3.19
CA GLU A 100 -9.27 -11.62 3.37
C GLU A 100 -8.34 -12.82 3.47
N GLU A 101 -7.20 -12.77 2.78
CA GLU A 101 -6.18 -13.81 2.81
C GLU A 101 -4.82 -13.22 2.43
N TYR A 102 -3.79 -13.49 3.23
CA TYR A 102 -2.40 -13.23 2.84
C TYR A 102 -1.81 -14.53 2.28
N TYR A 103 -1.41 -14.52 1.01
CA TYR A 103 -0.67 -15.63 0.40
C TYR A 103 0.80 -15.55 0.75
N THR A 104 1.32 -14.32 0.82
CA THR A 104 2.63 -13.98 1.37
C THR A 104 2.52 -12.61 2.05
N ARG A 105 3.62 -12.08 2.61
CA ARG A 105 3.67 -10.69 3.07
C ARG A 105 3.38 -9.68 1.93
N PHE A 106 3.70 -10.06 0.70
CA PHE A 106 3.65 -9.17 -0.45
C PHE A 106 2.45 -9.43 -1.37
N GLU A 107 1.72 -10.51 -1.14
CA GLU A 107 0.64 -10.95 -2.00
C GLU A 107 -0.60 -11.31 -1.19
N ALA A 108 -1.74 -10.70 -1.51
CA ALA A 108 -2.96 -10.86 -0.71
C ALA A 108 -4.23 -10.71 -1.55
N LEU A 109 -5.28 -11.40 -1.11
CA LEU A 109 -6.67 -11.14 -1.49
C LEU A 109 -7.26 -10.08 -0.57
N PHE A 110 -7.90 -9.08 -1.15
CA PHE A 110 -8.52 -7.99 -0.40
C PHE A 110 -9.95 -7.71 -0.86
N TRP A 111 -10.71 -7.18 0.08
CA TRP A 111 -11.94 -6.45 -0.16
C TRP A 111 -11.75 -4.99 0.30
N VAL A 112 -12.23 -4.03 -0.49
CA VAL A 112 -12.18 -2.61 -0.14
C VAL A 112 -13.47 -1.92 -0.53
N LYS A 113 -13.93 -1.02 0.34
CA LYS A 113 -15.10 -0.18 0.12
C LYS A 113 -14.69 1.28 0.04
N HIS A 114 -15.24 1.98 -0.94
CA HIS A 114 -15.12 3.41 -1.11
C HIS A 114 -16.45 4.11 -0.84
N LYS A 115 -16.34 5.24 -0.15
CA LYS A 115 -17.38 6.26 -0.05
C LYS A 115 -17.67 6.79 -1.45
N ALA A 116 -18.89 7.28 -1.63
CA ALA A 116 -19.30 7.84 -2.89
C ALA A 116 -19.97 9.21 -2.66
N PRO A 117 -19.64 10.22 -3.48
CA PRO A 117 -20.37 11.49 -3.46
C PRO A 117 -21.81 11.29 -3.93
N TRP A 118 -22.75 12.06 -3.36
CA TRP A 118 -24.13 12.08 -3.86
C TRP A 118 -24.16 12.54 -5.34
N PRO A 119 -24.94 11.91 -6.25
CA PRO A 119 -26.00 10.92 -6.02
C PRO A 119 -25.59 9.46 -6.26
N ILE A 120 -24.29 9.12 -6.29
CA ILE A 120 -23.85 7.76 -6.61
C ILE A 120 -23.70 6.89 -5.35
N SER A 121 -24.08 5.60 -5.44
CA SER A 121 -23.92 4.64 -4.34
C SER A 121 -22.44 4.35 -4.01
N PRO A 122 -22.10 3.93 -2.79
CA PRO A 122 -20.77 3.41 -2.47
C PRO A 122 -20.34 2.28 -3.42
N ARG A 123 -19.03 2.19 -3.69
CA ARG A 123 -18.46 1.09 -4.47
C ARG A 123 -17.68 0.16 -3.56
N ASP A 124 -17.73 -1.12 -3.82
CA ASP A 124 -16.77 -2.07 -3.28
C ASP A 124 -16.01 -2.77 -4.41
N PHE A 125 -14.84 -3.28 -4.07
CA PHE A 125 -13.96 -3.99 -4.98
C PHE A 125 -13.40 -5.20 -4.26
N VAL A 126 -13.39 -6.34 -4.96
CA VAL A 126 -12.62 -7.52 -4.58
C VAL A 126 -11.47 -7.62 -5.55
N GLY A 127 -10.27 -7.83 -5.02
CA GLY A 127 -9.06 -7.84 -5.83
C GLY A 127 -7.92 -8.59 -5.18
N THR A 128 -6.91 -8.88 -5.98
CA THR A 128 -5.63 -9.39 -5.53
C THR A 128 -4.58 -8.30 -5.66
N THR A 129 -3.60 -8.30 -4.76
CA THR A 129 -2.49 -7.35 -4.79
C THR A 129 -1.16 -8.08 -4.75
N ILE A 130 -0.16 -7.50 -5.42
CA ILE A 130 1.24 -7.90 -5.29
C ILE A 130 2.14 -6.68 -5.11
N ARG A 131 3.13 -6.81 -4.24
CA ARG A 131 4.21 -5.85 -4.03
C ARG A 131 5.53 -6.46 -4.50
N ASP A 132 6.25 -5.71 -5.32
CA ASP A 132 7.62 -6.02 -5.75
C ASP A 132 8.53 -4.93 -5.21
N ILE A 133 9.44 -5.31 -4.32
CA ILE A 133 10.15 -4.37 -3.44
C ILE A 133 11.64 -4.58 -3.62
N ASP A 134 12.30 -3.51 -4.08
CA ASP A 134 13.74 -3.35 -4.14
C ASP A 134 14.13 -2.09 -3.32
N PRO A 135 15.36 -2.00 -2.78
CA PRO A 135 15.81 -0.82 -2.06
C PRO A 135 15.59 0.53 -2.77
N ASN A 136 15.63 0.55 -4.10
CA ASN A 136 15.49 1.78 -4.88
C ASN A 136 14.14 1.93 -5.57
N VAL A 137 13.33 0.87 -5.65
CA VAL A 137 12.04 0.92 -6.33
C VAL A 137 11.06 -0.08 -5.76
N CYS A 138 9.85 0.39 -5.50
CA CYS A 138 8.73 -0.43 -5.07
C CYS A 138 7.60 -0.31 -6.10
N TYR A 139 7.09 -1.46 -6.54
CA TYR A 139 5.87 -1.56 -7.30
C TYR A 139 4.78 -2.18 -6.44
N THR A 140 3.56 -1.66 -6.51
CA THR A 140 2.38 -2.33 -5.96
C THR A 140 1.30 -2.35 -7.01
N SER A 141 0.86 -3.54 -7.40
CA SER A 141 -0.24 -3.73 -8.35
C SER A 141 -1.46 -4.31 -7.65
N MET A 142 -2.64 -3.87 -8.08
CA MET A 142 -3.94 -4.33 -7.62
C MET A 142 -4.86 -4.46 -8.82
N ILE A 143 -5.58 -5.57 -8.90
CA ILE A 143 -6.54 -5.89 -9.95
C ILE A 143 -7.71 -6.67 -9.38
N SER A 144 -8.88 -6.54 -9.98
CA SER A 144 -10.06 -7.26 -9.53
C SER A 144 -10.04 -8.73 -9.93
N VAL A 145 -10.46 -9.57 -8.99
CA VAL A 145 -10.64 -11.02 -9.16
C VAL A 145 -12.02 -11.42 -8.65
N GLN A 146 -12.49 -12.60 -9.04
CA GLN A 146 -13.72 -13.18 -8.52
C GLN A 146 -13.38 -14.23 -7.46
N ASP A 147 -14.00 -14.11 -6.29
CA ASP A 147 -13.89 -15.08 -5.21
C ASP A 147 -15.27 -15.27 -4.57
N ASP A 148 -15.84 -16.46 -4.72
CA ASP A 148 -17.21 -16.76 -4.26
C ASP A 148 -17.36 -16.71 -2.73
N ARG A 149 -16.25 -16.70 -1.98
CA ARG A 149 -16.25 -16.48 -0.52
C ARG A 149 -16.61 -15.03 -0.15
N ILE A 150 -16.51 -14.10 -1.10
CA ILE A 150 -16.73 -12.66 -0.89
C ILE A 150 -17.94 -12.20 -1.72
N PRO A 151 -19.17 -12.37 -1.19
CA PRO A 151 -20.39 -12.01 -1.92
C PRO A 151 -20.52 -10.51 -2.13
N ASP A 152 -21.50 -10.11 -2.93
CA ASP A 152 -21.87 -8.70 -3.09
C ASP A 152 -22.35 -8.11 -1.76
N THR A 153 -21.90 -6.89 -1.48
CA THR A 153 -22.27 -6.20 -0.25
C THR A 153 -23.58 -5.42 -0.45
N PRO A 154 -24.56 -5.53 0.46
CA PRO A 154 -25.80 -4.75 0.35
C PRO A 154 -25.52 -3.24 0.27
N ARG A 155 -26.25 -2.56 -0.63
CA ARG A 155 -26.17 -1.09 -0.85
C ARG A 155 -24.83 -0.59 -1.38
N THR A 156 -23.96 -1.47 -1.88
CA THR A 156 -22.79 -1.09 -2.68
C THR A 156 -22.97 -1.57 -4.11
N VAL A 157 -22.22 -0.96 -5.02
CA VAL A 157 -22.07 -1.45 -6.39
C VAL A 157 -20.66 -2.04 -6.52
N ARG A 158 -20.56 -3.32 -6.91
CA ARG A 158 -19.28 -3.98 -7.16
C ARG A 158 -18.63 -3.39 -8.42
N GLY A 159 -17.55 -2.64 -8.23
CA GLY A 159 -16.73 -2.16 -9.34
C GLY A 159 -15.66 -3.18 -9.74
N LYS A 160 -14.96 -2.91 -10.84
CA LYS A 160 -13.86 -3.72 -11.34
C LYS A 160 -12.60 -2.88 -11.51
N ILE A 161 -11.55 -3.23 -10.79
CA ILE A 161 -10.21 -2.67 -10.96
C ILE A 161 -9.56 -3.40 -12.13
N LEU A 162 -9.35 -2.70 -13.25
CA LEU A 162 -8.60 -3.23 -14.38
C LEU A 162 -7.09 -3.13 -14.11
N ILE A 163 -6.67 -1.99 -13.55
CA ILE A 163 -5.37 -1.83 -12.91
C ILE A 163 -5.45 -0.69 -11.89
N SER A 164 -4.83 -0.87 -10.73
CA SER A 164 -4.55 0.19 -9.78
C SER A 164 -3.18 -0.05 -9.21
N GLY A 165 -2.26 0.88 -9.38
CA GLY A 165 -0.90 0.59 -8.95
C GLY A 165 -0.01 1.79 -8.70
N TRP A 166 1.01 1.52 -7.92
CA TRP A 166 2.01 2.46 -7.45
C TRP A 166 3.37 2.05 -8.00
N LYS A 167 4.13 3.00 -8.54
CA LYS A 167 5.58 2.91 -8.66
C LYS A 167 6.15 4.01 -7.76
N VAL A 168 6.99 3.61 -6.82
CA VAL A 168 7.71 4.52 -5.92
C VAL A 168 9.19 4.27 -6.14
N ASP A 169 9.94 5.27 -6.58
CA ASP A 169 11.35 5.10 -6.94
C ASP A 169 12.25 6.20 -6.38
N GLN A 170 13.49 5.82 -6.08
CA GLN A 170 14.53 6.77 -5.69
C GLN A 170 14.91 7.64 -6.90
N GLN A 171 14.90 8.95 -6.72
CA GLN A 171 15.23 9.94 -7.75
C GLN A 171 16.26 10.95 -7.20
N GLY A 172 17.54 10.55 -7.21
CA GLY A 172 18.60 11.32 -6.55
C GLY A 172 18.36 11.39 -5.05
N ASN A 173 18.18 12.60 -4.50
CA ASN A 173 17.85 12.81 -3.08
C ASN A 173 16.33 12.85 -2.81
N ASN A 174 15.51 12.63 -3.83
CA ASN A 174 14.05 12.69 -3.73
C ASN A 174 13.45 11.30 -3.96
N ILE A 175 12.15 11.15 -3.68
CA ILE A 175 11.39 9.96 -4.06
C ILE A 175 10.30 10.34 -5.06
N GLY A 176 10.28 9.66 -6.21
CA GLY A 176 9.19 9.72 -7.17
C GLY A 176 8.01 8.87 -6.72
N ILE A 177 6.79 9.39 -6.91
CA ILE A 177 5.54 8.68 -6.67
C ILE A 177 4.72 8.76 -7.94
N THR A 178 4.55 7.62 -8.59
CA THR A 178 3.71 7.44 -9.77
C THR A 178 2.53 6.56 -9.39
N TYR A 179 1.32 7.01 -9.66
CA TYR A 179 0.10 6.23 -9.52
C TYR A 179 -0.58 6.04 -10.86
N VAL A 180 -1.01 4.83 -11.18
CA VAL A 180 -1.73 4.49 -12.40
C VAL A 180 -3.03 3.81 -12.04
N ASN A 181 -4.11 4.18 -12.72
CA ASN A 181 -5.43 3.58 -12.48
C ASN A 181 -6.25 3.46 -13.76
N GLN A 182 -6.98 2.35 -13.84
CA GLN A 182 -8.08 2.15 -14.77
C GLN A 182 -9.12 1.30 -14.03
N VAL A 183 -10.32 1.84 -13.88
CA VAL A 183 -11.38 1.23 -13.06
C VAL A 183 -12.74 1.42 -13.73
N ASP A 184 -13.52 0.35 -13.73
CA ASP A 184 -14.95 0.41 -14.02
C ASP A 184 -15.72 0.51 -12.70
N LEU A 185 -16.42 1.62 -12.49
CA LEU A 185 -17.21 1.84 -11.27
C LEU A 185 -18.59 1.16 -11.31
N ALA A 186 -18.97 0.60 -12.47
CA ALA A 186 -20.24 -0.04 -12.75
C ALA A 186 -21.48 0.81 -12.37
N GLY A 187 -22.66 0.25 -12.62
CA GLY A 187 -23.94 0.90 -12.34
C GLY A 187 -24.17 2.18 -13.18
N TYR A 188 -25.23 2.91 -12.84
CA TYR A 188 -25.60 4.13 -13.56
C TYR A 188 -24.89 5.36 -12.95
N ILE A 189 -24.00 5.98 -13.72
CA ILE A 189 -23.32 7.24 -13.37
C ILE A 189 -23.37 8.16 -14.60
N PRO A 190 -23.79 9.43 -14.47
CA PRO A 190 -23.75 10.38 -15.58
C PRO A 190 -22.32 10.50 -16.17
N ALA A 191 -22.18 10.34 -17.49
CA ALA A 191 -20.88 10.17 -18.15
C ALA A 191 -19.89 11.33 -17.89
N ALA A 192 -20.35 12.58 -17.91
CA ALA A 192 -19.49 13.73 -17.63
C ALA A 192 -18.96 13.73 -16.19
N PHE A 193 -19.81 13.34 -15.23
CA PHE A 193 -19.43 13.21 -13.83
C PHE A 193 -18.44 12.05 -13.63
N LEU A 194 -18.72 10.89 -14.23
CA LEU A 194 -17.82 9.73 -14.21
C LEU A 194 -16.44 10.10 -14.75
N ARG A 195 -16.38 10.73 -15.93
CA ARG A 195 -15.12 11.13 -16.56
C ARG A 195 -14.32 12.08 -15.66
N LYS A 196 -14.97 13.10 -15.08
CA LYS A 196 -14.32 14.03 -14.15
C LYS A 196 -13.76 13.30 -12.92
N LEU A 197 -14.55 12.41 -12.32
CA LEU A 197 -14.13 11.62 -11.16
C LEU A 197 -12.92 10.74 -11.49
N LEU A 198 -12.95 10.03 -12.62
CA LEU A 198 -11.87 9.12 -13.03
C LEU A 198 -10.56 9.85 -13.34
N LEU A 199 -10.61 11.02 -13.99
CA LEU A 199 -9.43 11.83 -14.29
C LEU A 199 -8.72 12.37 -13.03
N GLN A 200 -9.44 12.50 -11.93
CA GLN A 200 -8.93 13.08 -10.68
C GLN A 200 -8.41 12.03 -9.69
N ILE A 201 -8.66 10.73 -9.94
CA ILE A 201 -8.18 9.63 -9.08
C ILE A 201 -6.68 9.73 -8.79
N PRO A 202 -5.79 10.01 -9.77
CA PRO A 202 -4.35 9.99 -9.52
C PRO A 202 -3.81 11.12 -8.64
N LEU A 203 -4.64 12.09 -8.25
CA LEU A 203 -4.27 13.09 -7.24
C LEU A 203 -3.93 12.48 -5.88
N CYS A 204 -4.34 11.23 -5.62
CA CYS A 204 -3.91 10.49 -4.42
C CYS A 204 -2.39 10.41 -4.27
N ALA A 205 -1.61 10.46 -5.36
CA ALA A 205 -0.15 10.51 -5.28
C ALA A 205 0.34 11.73 -4.50
N GLY A 206 -0.28 12.90 -4.72
CA GLY A 206 -0.02 14.11 -3.95
C GLY A 206 -0.50 14.01 -2.50
N LYS A 207 -1.59 13.28 -2.25
CA LYS A 207 -2.10 13.04 -0.88
C LYS A 207 -1.16 12.15 -0.06
N VAL A 208 -0.61 11.09 -0.66
CA VAL A 208 0.43 10.25 -0.03
C VAL A 208 1.67 11.09 0.29
N ARG A 209 2.16 11.87 -0.67
CA ARG A 209 3.27 12.81 -0.44
C ARG A 209 2.98 13.71 0.76
N ASN A 210 1.81 14.34 0.80
CA ASN A 210 1.44 15.26 1.88
C ASN A 210 1.35 14.56 3.24
N TYR A 211 0.79 13.35 3.32
CA TYR A 211 0.78 12.55 4.55
C TYR A 211 2.19 12.35 5.10
N ILE A 212 3.15 11.98 4.24
CA ILE A 212 4.53 11.70 4.66
C ILE A 212 5.23 12.98 5.10
N ARG A 213 4.99 14.09 4.42
CA ARG A 213 5.49 15.41 4.81
C ARG A 213 4.95 15.83 6.18
N GLU A 214 3.69 15.54 6.46
CA GLU A 214 3.04 15.95 7.70
C GLU A 214 3.45 15.07 8.89
N PHE A 215 3.37 13.76 8.73
CA PHE A 215 3.49 12.82 9.85
C PHE A 215 4.77 11.99 9.84
N GLY A 216 5.50 11.95 8.74
CA GLY A 216 6.56 10.96 8.52
C GLY A 216 6.00 9.64 7.99
N PHE A 217 6.74 8.55 8.18
CA PHE A 217 6.30 7.21 7.80
C PHE A 217 5.85 6.38 9.00
N VAL A 218 4.95 5.45 8.74
CA VAL A 218 4.44 4.49 9.74
C VAL A 218 5.45 3.35 9.95
N PRO A 219 5.34 2.57 11.03
CA PRO A 219 6.25 1.45 11.25
C PRO A 219 6.35 0.53 10.03
N SER A 220 7.56 0.37 9.49
CA SER A 220 7.84 -0.37 8.27
C SER A 220 8.48 -1.72 8.62
N LEU A 221 7.72 -2.80 8.40
CA LEU A 221 8.16 -4.17 8.72
C LEU A 221 9.04 -4.74 7.60
N LYS A 222 10.22 -5.24 7.94
CA LYS A 222 11.05 -6.09 7.08
C LYS A 222 11.16 -7.47 7.70
N LEU A 223 10.61 -8.48 7.02
CA LEU A 223 10.81 -9.88 7.41
C LEU A 223 12.16 -10.37 6.88
N VAL A 224 12.96 -10.93 7.77
CA VAL A 224 14.31 -11.42 7.47
C VAL A 224 14.44 -12.94 7.64
N SER A 225 13.37 -13.60 8.07
CA SER A 225 13.30 -15.06 8.23
C SER A 225 12.18 -15.65 7.39
N ASN A 226 12.45 -16.79 6.76
CA ASN A 226 11.47 -17.63 6.08
C ASN A 226 10.86 -18.70 6.99
N LYS A 227 11.21 -18.72 8.28
CA LYS A 227 10.69 -19.67 9.28
C LYS A 227 9.42 -19.20 9.97
N VAL A 228 8.95 -18.01 9.63
CA VAL A 228 7.74 -17.42 10.18
C VAL A 228 6.80 -17.06 9.05
N GLU A 229 5.52 -17.19 9.34
CA GLU A 229 4.43 -16.78 8.49
C GLU A 229 3.93 -15.40 8.94
N PHE A 230 3.71 -14.53 7.96
CA PHE A 230 3.03 -13.27 8.17
C PHE A 230 1.52 -13.48 8.22
N LYS A 231 0.88 -13.10 9.32
CA LYS A 231 -0.58 -13.28 9.50
C LYS A 231 -1.38 -12.01 9.26
N GLY A 232 -0.74 -10.84 9.36
CA GLY A 232 -1.37 -9.56 9.08
C GLY A 232 -0.71 -8.40 9.79
N GLU A 233 -1.03 -7.19 9.32
CA GLU A 233 -0.62 -5.94 9.95
C GLU A 233 -1.75 -4.92 9.88
N ASP A 234 -1.78 -4.02 10.87
CA ASP A 234 -2.71 -2.90 10.92
C ASP A 234 -2.06 -1.67 11.56
N PHE A 235 -2.57 -0.49 11.23
CA PHE A 235 -2.12 0.76 11.81
C PHE A 235 -3.30 1.66 12.17
N ASP A 236 -3.42 1.98 13.45
CA ASP A 236 -4.32 3.02 13.93
C ASP A 236 -3.56 4.34 13.99
N HIS A 237 -3.84 5.23 13.03
CA HIS A 237 -3.17 6.53 12.95
C HIS A 237 -3.48 7.43 14.14
N ASP A 238 -4.73 7.46 14.60
CA ASP A 238 -5.18 8.37 15.66
C ASP A 238 -4.48 8.04 16.98
N ASN A 239 -4.29 6.75 17.25
CA ASN A 239 -3.60 6.26 18.43
C ASN A 239 -2.09 6.04 18.22
N ARG A 240 -1.59 6.21 16.98
CA ARG A 240 -0.24 5.83 16.54
C ARG A 240 0.13 4.43 17.03
N ALA A 241 -0.77 3.48 16.77
CA ALA A 241 -0.63 2.09 17.20
C ALA A 241 -0.48 1.18 15.98
N TYR A 242 0.70 0.59 15.81
CA TYR A 242 0.95 -0.43 14.81
C TYR A 242 0.83 -1.81 15.43
N THR A 243 0.16 -2.73 14.73
CA THR A 243 0.04 -4.13 15.12
C THR A 243 0.55 -5.00 14.00
N VAL A 244 1.37 -5.99 14.32
CA VAL A 244 1.74 -7.07 13.41
C VAL A 244 1.55 -8.43 14.09
N GLN A 245 1.07 -9.40 13.31
CA GLN A 245 0.91 -10.79 13.73
C GLN A 245 1.81 -11.70 12.90
N LEU A 246 2.60 -12.51 13.58
CA LEU A 246 3.52 -13.49 12.99
C LEU A 246 3.33 -14.85 13.69
N SER A 247 3.55 -15.95 12.97
CA SER A 247 3.46 -17.30 13.54
C SER A 247 4.63 -18.15 13.06
N GLY A 248 5.19 -19.00 13.91
CA GLY A 248 6.21 -19.96 13.48
C GLY A 248 7.15 -20.41 14.60
N ASP A 249 8.29 -20.97 14.20
CA ASP A 249 9.37 -21.37 15.09
C ASP A 249 10.72 -21.00 14.47
N ALA A 250 11.29 -19.92 14.98
CA ALA A 250 12.52 -19.30 14.50
C ALA A 250 13.54 -19.13 15.63
N ARG A 251 13.69 -20.16 16.49
CA ARG A 251 14.76 -20.20 17.50
C ARG A 251 16.13 -19.96 16.87
N ASP A 252 16.96 -19.17 17.53
CA ASP A 252 18.31 -18.77 17.13
C ASP A 252 18.38 -17.94 15.84
N HIS A 253 17.26 -17.40 15.37
CA HIS A 253 17.17 -16.58 14.16
C HIS A 253 16.62 -15.20 14.46
N GLU A 254 17.11 -14.20 13.73
CA GLU A 254 16.41 -12.93 13.59
C GLU A 254 15.20 -13.10 12.68
N VAL A 255 14.10 -12.44 13.02
CA VAL A 255 12.80 -12.68 12.42
C VAL A 255 12.32 -11.46 11.65
N ALA A 256 12.36 -10.30 12.30
CA ALA A 256 11.83 -9.07 11.75
C ALA A 256 12.63 -7.86 12.24
N GLN A 257 12.70 -6.86 11.38
CA GLN A 257 13.14 -5.51 11.70
C GLN A 257 11.97 -4.57 11.43
N ILE A 258 11.65 -3.66 12.36
CA ILE A 258 10.59 -2.66 12.19
C ILE A 258 11.20 -1.29 12.44
N THR A 259 11.14 -0.41 11.45
CA THR A 259 11.63 0.97 11.58
C THR A 259 10.46 1.92 11.72
N CYS A 260 10.49 2.77 12.74
CA CYS A 260 9.46 3.77 13.02
C CYS A 260 10.02 5.16 12.75
N SER A 261 9.27 6.04 12.08
CA SER A 261 9.75 7.40 11.86
C SER A 261 9.86 8.19 13.16
N SER A 262 11.00 8.83 13.41
CA SER A 262 11.17 9.79 14.51
C SER A 262 10.20 10.98 14.40
N LYS A 263 9.76 11.33 13.19
CA LYS A 263 8.70 12.33 12.98
C LYS A 263 7.33 11.85 13.46
N MET A 264 7.02 10.58 13.25
CA MET A 264 5.77 9.95 13.72
C MET A 264 5.82 9.70 15.24
N TYR A 265 7.00 9.41 15.77
CA TYR A 265 7.24 9.04 17.16
C TYR A 265 8.38 9.88 17.77
N PRO A 266 8.15 11.19 18.00
CA PRO A 266 9.21 12.10 18.46
C PRO A 266 9.77 11.72 19.83
N GLU A 267 8.93 11.16 20.70
CA GLU A 267 9.31 10.67 22.03
C GLU A 267 9.74 9.19 22.03
N GLY A 268 9.88 8.59 20.84
CA GLY A 268 10.13 7.16 20.68
C GLY A 268 8.88 6.29 20.81
N VAL A 269 9.10 4.99 20.98
CA VAL A 269 8.05 3.96 20.93
C VAL A 269 8.03 3.08 22.17
N SER A 270 6.87 2.49 22.44
CA SER A 270 6.69 1.39 23.38
C SER A 270 6.29 0.14 22.59
N VAL A 271 6.90 -1.00 22.93
CA VAL A 271 6.69 -2.27 22.22
C VAL A 271 6.17 -3.30 23.20
N VAL A 272 5.05 -3.95 22.84
CA VAL A 272 4.45 -5.03 23.61
C VAL A 272 4.34 -6.27 22.73
N LEU A 273 4.85 -7.40 23.23
CA LEU A 273 4.73 -8.72 22.60
C LEU A 273 3.75 -9.56 23.42
N THR A 274 2.78 -10.20 22.76
CA THR A 274 1.77 -11.08 23.38
C THR A 274 1.55 -12.36 22.58
N GLY A 275 0.92 -13.37 23.20
CA GLY A 275 0.65 -14.68 22.60
C GLY A 275 1.79 -15.66 22.81
N GLY A 276 2.68 -15.75 21.82
CA GLY A 276 3.88 -16.59 21.83
C GLY A 276 5.07 -15.97 22.55
N LYS A 277 6.28 -16.40 22.16
CA LYS A 277 7.56 -15.92 22.69
C LYS A 277 8.41 -15.28 21.59
N GLY A 278 9.25 -14.34 21.98
CA GLY A 278 10.24 -13.72 21.12
C GLY A 278 11.04 -12.68 21.90
N ASP A 279 12.26 -12.43 21.46
CA ASP A 279 13.15 -11.44 22.07
C ASP A 279 13.07 -10.14 21.27
N ILE A 280 12.76 -9.06 21.97
CA ILE A 280 12.68 -7.71 21.39
C ILE A 280 13.91 -6.91 21.79
N LYS A 281 14.61 -6.37 20.79
CA LYS A 281 15.65 -5.36 20.96
C LYS A 281 15.15 -4.04 20.37
N GLN A 282 15.29 -2.95 21.11
CA GLN A 282 14.98 -1.60 20.63
C GLN A 282 16.25 -0.76 20.58
N GLU A 283 16.47 -0.11 19.45
CA GLU A 283 17.63 0.76 19.18
C GLU A 283 17.16 1.97 18.35
N THR A 284 18.07 2.89 18.05
CA THR A 284 17.84 3.98 17.09
C THR A 284 18.81 3.83 15.92
N ASP A 285 18.34 4.11 14.70
CA ASP A 285 19.24 4.18 13.54
C ASP A 285 20.03 5.50 13.50
N ALA A 286 20.84 5.68 12.45
CA ALA A 286 21.63 6.89 12.22
C ALA A 286 20.78 8.16 11.97
N ASN A 287 19.48 8.01 11.74
CA ASN A 287 18.51 9.08 11.53
C ASN A 287 17.63 9.30 12.77
N GLU A 288 18.01 8.72 13.91
CA GLU A 288 17.28 8.75 15.19
C GLU A 288 15.89 8.08 15.12
N ASN A 289 15.63 7.26 14.10
CA ASN A 289 14.40 6.49 13.99
C ASN A 289 14.44 5.29 14.95
N PRO A 290 13.39 5.06 15.76
CA PRO A 290 13.28 3.84 16.55
C PRO A 290 13.25 2.58 15.68
N CYS A 291 14.11 1.62 15.98
CA CYS A 291 14.28 0.36 15.29
C CYS A 291 14.03 -0.80 16.27
N ILE A 292 13.11 -1.69 15.90
CA ILE A 292 12.73 -2.85 16.69
C ILE A 292 13.22 -4.09 15.95
N THR A 293 14.05 -4.90 16.60
CA THR A 293 14.49 -6.20 16.09
C THR A 293 13.84 -7.31 16.91
N LEU A 294 13.14 -8.21 16.23
CA LEU A 294 12.56 -9.43 16.80
C LEU A 294 13.47 -10.63 16.51
N LYS A 295 13.78 -11.43 17.53
CA LYS A 295 14.52 -12.70 17.42
C LYS A 295 13.78 -13.83 18.12
N ASN A 296 14.17 -15.07 17.83
CA ASN A 296 13.78 -16.25 18.59
C ASN A 296 12.25 -16.42 18.72
N LEU A 297 11.49 -16.07 17.67
CA LEU A 297 10.04 -16.19 17.68
C LEU A 297 9.63 -17.66 17.82
N VAL A 298 8.68 -17.94 18.71
CA VAL A 298 8.03 -19.26 18.84
C VAL A 298 6.54 -19.08 19.13
N GLY A 299 5.70 -19.69 18.31
CA GLY A 299 4.23 -19.65 18.42
C GLY A 299 3.59 -18.46 17.72
N ASP A 300 2.33 -18.18 18.04
CA ASP A 300 1.58 -17.05 17.48
C ASP A 300 1.88 -15.77 18.26
N VAL A 301 2.65 -14.88 17.65
CA VAL A 301 3.09 -13.62 18.27
C VAL A 301 2.32 -12.45 17.68
N LYS A 302 1.79 -11.61 18.57
CA LYS A 302 1.29 -10.27 18.24
C LYS A 302 2.22 -9.23 18.84
N ILE A 303 2.79 -8.38 18.00
CA ILE A 303 3.55 -7.19 18.41
C ILE A 303 2.67 -5.97 18.24
N VAL A 304 2.62 -5.13 19.27
CA VAL A 304 1.98 -3.82 19.26
C VAL A 304 3.04 -2.77 19.55
N ILE A 305 3.17 -1.80 18.65
CA ILE A 305 4.06 -0.64 18.79
C ILE A 305 3.17 0.60 18.95
N THR A 306 3.36 1.35 20.03
CA THR A 306 2.67 2.61 20.29
C THR A 306 3.67 3.74 20.53
N LYS A 307 3.21 4.98 20.57
CA LYS A 307 4.02 6.09 21.13
C LYS A 307 4.48 5.78 22.56
N ALA A 308 5.70 6.19 22.89
CA ALA A 308 6.16 6.20 24.27
C ALA A 308 5.30 7.16 25.12
N LYS A 309 5.31 6.93 26.44
CA LYS A 309 4.61 7.78 27.41
C LYS A 309 5.47 8.97 27.81
#